data_AF-A0A9N9L406-F1
#
_entry.id   AF-A0A9N9L406-F1
#
_cell.length_a   1.000
_cell.length_b   1.000
_cell.length_c   1.000
_cell.angle_alpha   90.00
_cell.angle_beta   90.00
_cell.angle_gamma   90.00
#
_symmetry.space_group_name_H-M   'P 1'
#
loop_
_entity.id
_entity.type
_entity.pdbx_description
1 polymer ?
#
loop_
_entity_poly.entity_id
_entity_poly.type
_entity_poly.pdbx_seq_one_letter_code
_entity_poly.pdbx_strand_id
1 'polypeptide(L)'
;MLPTIVRRTAQATVRKTAPYIYTNPHKAKHTWPPDFSNIHPKHQFRLERKFKRRTKLKWARPRWTKAVKLVQFGSIVFVTIYGVLFLDWNDATSVNPSKPPFYGVRKWFFGLVDSIWSREDVRRRPEGPDDSSPVARPGN
;
A
#
# COMPACT_ATOMS: atom_id res chain seq x y z
N MET A 1 13.61 15.63 16.07
CA MET A 1 14.47 14.91 15.10
C MET A 1 14.23 15.29 13.63
N LEU A 2 13.10 15.91 13.26
CA LEU A 2 12.74 16.27 11.86
C LEU A 2 13.38 17.54 11.23
N PRO A 3 13.87 18.57 11.96
CA PRO A 3 14.32 19.81 11.31
C PRO A 3 15.64 19.65 10.53
N THR A 4 16.39 18.59 10.77
CA THR A 4 17.65 18.29 10.08
C THR A 4 17.46 17.75 8.66
N ILE A 5 16.32 17.12 8.35
CA ILE A 5 16.04 16.55 7.03
C ILE A 5 15.76 17.65 6.01
N VAL A 6 14.94 18.65 6.37
CA VAL A 6 14.56 19.76 5.48
C VAL A 6 15.78 20.62 5.11
N ARG A 7 16.66 20.88 6.08
CA ARG A 7 17.90 21.63 5.84
C ARG A 7 18.85 20.89 4.88
N ARG A 8 18.86 19.55 4.93
CA ARG A 8 19.67 18.72 4.02
C ARG A 8 19.10 18.67 2.61
N THR A 9 17.78 18.64 2.45
CA THR A 9 17.15 18.62 1.12
C THR A 9 17.30 19.96 0.40
N ALA A 10 17.21 21.08 1.12
CA ALA A 10 17.41 22.42 0.55
C ALA A 10 18.86 22.69 0.13
N GLN A 11 19.86 22.15 0.85
CA GLN A 11 21.27 22.28 0.44
C GLN A 11 21.64 21.41 -0.77
N ALA A 12 20.91 20.31 -1.00
CA ALA A 12 21.17 19.39 -2.11
C ALA A 12 20.63 19.90 -3.46
N THR A 13 19.62 20.76 -3.47
CA THR A 13 19.05 21.35 -4.70
C THR A 13 19.90 22.51 -5.21
N VAL A 14 20.39 23.37 -4.32
CA VAL A 14 21.26 24.53 -4.68
C VAL A 14 22.60 24.09 -5.28
N ARG A 15 23.17 22.96 -4.85
CA ARG A 15 24.44 22.43 -5.38
C ARG A 15 24.32 21.73 -6.74
N LYS A 16 23.11 21.53 -7.27
CA LYS A 16 22.89 20.77 -8.51
C LYS A 16 22.78 21.63 -9.77
N THR A 17 22.57 22.93 -9.65
CA THR A 17 22.19 23.80 -10.78
C THR A 17 23.34 24.56 -11.43
N ALA A 18 24.48 24.74 -10.77
CA ALA A 18 25.66 25.31 -11.40
C ALA A 18 26.72 24.20 -11.61
N PRO A 19 27.15 23.92 -12.85
CA PRO A 19 28.29 23.05 -13.05
C PRO A 19 29.50 23.73 -12.39
N TYR A 20 30.00 23.12 -11.33
CA TYR A 20 31.12 23.55 -10.50
C TYR A 20 32.45 23.68 -11.27
N ILE A 21 32.43 23.69 -12.61
CA ILE A 21 33.59 23.57 -13.50
C ILE A 21 34.55 24.75 -13.33
N TYR A 22 34.02 25.96 -13.19
CA TYR A 22 34.83 27.18 -13.13
C TYR A 22 35.15 27.63 -11.69
N THR A 23 34.43 27.13 -10.70
CA THR A 23 34.55 27.55 -9.29
C THR A 23 35.14 26.47 -8.37
N ASN A 24 35.48 25.28 -8.89
CA ASN A 24 36.05 24.20 -8.07
C ASN A 24 37.50 24.48 -7.66
N PRO A 25 37.83 24.51 -6.35
CA PRO A 25 39.21 24.53 -5.88
C PRO A 25 40.01 23.28 -6.32
N HIS A 26 39.32 22.15 -6.51
CA HIS A 26 39.92 20.90 -6.98
C HIS A 26 39.54 20.63 -8.43
N LYS A 27 40.40 21.04 -9.36
CA LYS A 27 40.24 20.75 -10.79
C LYS A 27 40.43 19.26 -11.05
N ALA A 28 39.57 18.70 -11.91
CA ALA A 28 39.73 17.31 -12.34
C ALA A 28 41.04 17.17 -13.14
N LYS A 29 41.90 16.20 -12.79
CA LYS A 29 43.14 15.92 -13.52
C LYS A 29 42.90 15.46 -14.96
N HIS A 30 41.73 14.87 -15.21
CA HIS A 30 41.31 14.40 -16.53
C HIS A 30 39.91 14.93 -16.80
N THR A 31 39.72 15.53 -17.99
CA THR A 31 38.41 15.90 -18.50
C THR A 31 37.52 14.68 -18.67
N TRP A 32 36.30 14.78 -18.16
CA TRP A 32 35.23 13.83 -18.43
C TRP A 32 34.30 14.47 -19.47
N PRO A 33 33.73 13.72 -20.43
CA PRO A 33 33.85 12.29 -20.69
C PRO A 33 35.16 11.91 -21.41
N PRO A 34 35.67 10.68 -21.21
CA PRO A 34 36.87 10.21 -21.90
C PRO A 34 36.54 9.92 -23.36
N ASP A 35 37.46 10.25 -24.27
CA ASP A 35 37.29 9.93 -25.70
C ASP A 35 37.34 8.43 -25.93
N PHE A 36 36.20 7.85 -26.32
CA PHE A 36 36.06 6.41 -26.53
C PHE A 36 36.76 5.90 -27.77
N SER A 37 37.08 6.78 -28.73
CA SER A 37 37.79 6.43 -29.98
C SER A 37 39.25 6.02 -29.75
N ASN A 38 39.89 6.55 -28.71
CA ASN A 38 41.32 6.33 -28.44
C ASN A 38 41.58 5.22 -27.39
N ILE A 39 40.54 4.57 -26.87
CA ILE A 39 40.63 3.63 -25.76
C ILE A 39 40.68 2.19 -26.28
N HIS A 40 41.59 1.38 -25.71
CA HIS A 40 41.67 -0.05 -26.02
C HIS A 40 40.31 -0.77 -25.76
N PRO A 41 39.83 -1.65 -26.66
CA PRO A 41 38.49 -2.26 -26.59
C PRO A 41 38.16 -2.95 -25.24
N LYS A 42 39.14 -3.61 -24.62
CA LYS A 42 38.99 -4.22 -23.29
C LYS A 42 38.60 -3.20 -22.20
N HIS A 43 39.15 -1.99 -22.28
CA HIS A 43 38.87 -0.93 -21.34
C HIS A 43 37.49 -0.29 -21.61
N GLN A 44 37.13 -0.11 -22.88
CA GLN A 44 35.79 0.30 -23.31
C GLN A 44 34.71 -0.64 -22.77
N PHE A 45 34.86 -1.96 -22.97
CA PHE A 45 33.90 -2.95 -22.48
C PHE A 45 33.69 -2.88 -20.95
N ARG A 46 34.78 -2.62 -20.20
CA ARG A 46 34.70 -2.45 -18.74
C ARG A 46 33.90 -1.22 -18.34
N LEU A 47 34.07 -0.11 -19.06
CA LEU A 47 33.30 1.12 -18.86
C LEU A 47 31.82 0.92 -19.20
N GLU A 48 31.51 0.30 -20.34
CA GLU A 48 30.15 -0.02 -20.73
C GLU A 48 29.44 -0.91 -19.70
N ARG A 49 30.11 -1.96 -19.23
CA ARG A 49 29.57 -2.85 -18.20
C ARG A 49 29.28 -2.10 -16.90
N LYS A 50 30.18 -1.19 -16.48
CA LYS A 50 29.98 -0.34 -15.30
C LYS A 50 28.83 0.65 -15.51
N PHE A 51 28.70 1.22 -16.69
CA PHE A 51 27.59 2.11 -17.05
C PHE A 51 26.25 1.39 -16.98
N LYS A 52 26.09 0.25 -17.67
CA LYS A 52 24.84 -0.56 -17.65
C LYS A 52 24.41 -0.93 -16.23
N ARG A 53 25.35 -1.27 -15.36
CA ARG A 53 25.07 -1.57 -13.93
C ARG A 53 24.58 -0.34 -13.18
N ARG A 54 25.25 0.80 -13.35
CA ARG A 54 24.90 2.06 -12.69
C ARG A 54 23.57 2.62 -13.19
N THR A 55 23.28 2.52 -14.48
CA THR A 55 21.99 2.94 -15.04
C THR A 55 20.88 2.04 -14.51
N LYS A 56 21.05 0.72 -14.50
CA LYS A 56 20.07 -0.21 -13.90
C LYS A 56 19.77 0.17 -12.44
N LEU A 57 20.78 0.50 -11.64
CA LEU A 57 20.58 0.92 -10.25
C LEU A 57 19.92 2.30 -10.13
N LYS A 58 20.27 3.26 -10.98
CA LYS A 58 19.69 4.62 -10.98
C LYS A 58 18.22 4.61 -11.43
N TRP A 59 17.87 3.72 -12.35
CA TRP A 59 16.52 3.55 -12.88
C TRP A 59 15.67 2.57 -12.05
N ALA A 60 16.26 1.81 -11.14
CA ALA A 60 15.49 0.96 -10.24
C ALA A 60 14.60 1.83 -9.32
N ARG A 61 13.27 1.64 -9.40
CA ARG A 61 12.27 2.29 -8.53
C ARG A 61 11.57 1.28 -7.62
N PRO A 62 12.28 0.72 -6.61
CA PRO A 62 11.76 -0.38 -5.80
C PRO A 62 10.53 0.01 -4.96
N ARG A 63 10.39 1.27 -4.56
CA ARG A 63 9.21 1.73 -3.79
C ARG A 63 7.96 1.80 -4.66
N TRP A 64 8.10 2.32 -5.88
CA TRP A 64 6.99 2.41 -6.82
C TRP A 64 6.52 1.03 -7.25
N THR A 65 7.44 0.13 -7.59
CA THR A 65 7.08 -1.24 -7.97
C THR A 65 6.41 -2.01 -6.82
N LYS A 66 6.84 -1.79 -5.57
CA LYS A 66 6.16 -2.33 -4.39
C LYS A 66 4.74 -1.78 -4.24
N ALA A 67 4.55 -0.48 -4.42
CA ALA A 67 3.22 0.15 -4.33
C ALA A 67 2.27 -0.39 -5.40
N VAL A 68 2.71 -0.46 -6.66
CA VAL A 68 1.90 -1.02 -7.75
C VAL A 68 1.56 -2.49 -7.51
N LYS A 69 2.53 -3.29 -7.04
CA LYS A 69 2.27 -4.69 -6.67
C LYS A 69 1.25 -4.83 -5.54
N LEU A 70 1.32 -3.94 -4.54
CA LEU A 70 0.36 -3.92 -3.44
C LEU A 70 -1.04 -3.57 -3.94
N VAL A 71 -1.16 -2.56 -4.81
CA VAL A 71 -2.44 -2.18 -5.43
C VAL A 71 -2.99 -3.30 -6.30
N GLN A 72 -2.14 -3.96 -7.11
CA GLN A 72 -2.54 -5.10 -7.94
C GLN A 72 -3.05 -6.28 -7.09
N PHE A 73 -2.35 -6.61 -6.00
CA PHE A 73 -2.80 -7.66 -5.10
C PHE A 73 -4.09 -7.25 -4.36
N GLY A 74 -4.16 -5.99 -3.93
CA GLY A 74 -5.37 -5.41 -3.33
C GLY A 74 -6.57 -5.46 -4.27
N SER A 75 -6.40 -5.16 -5.56
CA SER A 75 -7.49 -5.24 -6.54
C SER A 75 -7.94 -6.68 -6.79
N ILE A 76 -7.01 -7.64 -6.84
CA ILE A 76 -7.36 -9.06 -6.97
C ILE A 76 -8.19 -9.51 -5.77
N VAL A 77 -7.69 -9.26 -4.55
CA VAL A 77 -8.40 -9.61 -3.31
C VAL A 77 -9.75 -8.93 -3.22
N PHE A 78 -9.84 -7.65 -3.59
CA PHE A 78 -11.09 -6.90 -3.60
C PHE A 78 -12.15 -7.54 -4.52
N VAL A 79 -11.77 -7.89 -5.75
CA VAL A 79 -12.67 -8.55 -6.71
C VAL A 79 -13.07 -9.94 -6.20
N THR A 80 -12.14 -10.70 -5.61
CA THR A 80 -12.46 -12.01 -5.02
C THR A 80 -13.45 -11.89 -3.86
N ILE A 81 -13.23 -10.95 -2.94
CA ILE A 81 -14.16 -10.70 -1.81
C ILE A 81 -15.53 -10.31 -2.36
N TYR A 82 -15.60 -9.37 -3.30
CA TYR A 82 -16.85 -8.96 -3.93
C TYR A 82 -17.58 -10.15 -4.59
N GLY A 83 -16.85 -10.95 -5.38
CA GLY A 83 -17.40 -12.12 -6.07
C GLY A 83 -17.91 -13.22 -5.12
N VAL A 84 -17.26 -13.41 -3.97
CA VAL A 84 -17.68 -14.43 -3.00
C VAL A 84 -18.81 -13.93 -2.11
N LEU A 85 -18.73 -12.69 -1.60
CA LEU A 85 -19.64 -12.18 -0.57
C LEU A 85 -20.88 -11.48 -1.10
N PHE A 86 -20.75 -10.74 -2.21
CA PHE A 86 -21.79 -9.79 -2.65
C PHE A 86 -22.35 -10.10 -4.03
N LEU A 87 -21.60 -10.78 -4.89
CA LEU A 87 -22.10 -11.19 -6.19
C LEU A 87 -23.12 -12.32 -6.00
N ASP A 88 -24.40 -11.99 -6.04
CA ASP A 88 -25.44 -13.01 -6.22
C ASP A 88 -25.38 -13.50 -7.66
N TRP A 89 -24.97 -14.76 -7.80
CA TRP A 89 -25.03 -15.47 -9.07
C TRP A 89 -26.51 -15.76 -9.32
N ASN A 90 -27.18 -14.77 -9.91
CA ASN A 90 -28.61 -14.71 -10.12
C ASN A 90 -29.12 -15.99 -10.81
N ASP A 91 -30.35 -16.39 -10.45
CA ASP A 91 -30.94 -17.74 -10.54
C ASP A 91 -30.98 -18.45 -11.91
N ALA A 92 -30.40 -17.87 -12.98
CA ALA A 92 -30.38 -18.43 -14.33
C ALA A 92 -29.23 -19.42 -14.59
N THR A 93 -28.16 -19.42 -13.78
CA THR A 93 -26.96 -20.28 -14.00
C THR A 93 -26.75 -21.32 -12.88
N SER A 94 -27.56 -21.28 -11.83
CA SER A 94 -27.43 -22.16 -10.66
C SER A 94 -28.26 -23.44 -10.81
N VAL A 95 -27.60 -24.60 -10.67
CA VAL A 95 -28.22 -25.94 -10.68
C VAL A 95 -29.17 -26.19 -9.49
N ASN A 96 -29.09 -25.39 -8.42
CA ASN A 96 -29.97 -25.48 -7.26
C ASN A 96 -30.56 -24.10 -6.92
N PRO A 97 -31.86 -23.86 -7.19
CA PRO A 97 -32.54 -22.55 -6.99
C PRO A 97 -32.65 -22.11 -5.53
N SER A 98 -32.37 -22.99 -4.57
CA SER A 98 -32.70 -22.79 -3.16
C SER A 98 -31.50 -22.39 -2.30
N LYS A 99 -30.27 -22.39 -2.83
CA LYS A 99 -29.07 -21.98 -2.09
C LYS A 99 -28.05 -21.28 -3.01
N PRO A 100 -27.79 -19.97 -2.84
CA PRO A 100 -26.76 -19.29 -3.61
C PRO A 100 -25.38 -19.88 -3.32
N PRO A 101 -24.46 -19.90 -4.30
CA PRO A 101 -23.10 -20.37 -4.08
C PRO A 101 -22.41 -19.55 -2.98
N PHE A 102 -21.57 -20.21 -2.17
CA PHE A 102 -20.83 -19.62 -1.03
C PHE A 102 -21.68 -19.10 0.16
N TYR A 103 -22.97 -19.46 0.24
CA TYR A 103 -23.85 -19.08 1.36
C TYR A 103 -23.26 -19.35 2.75
N GLY A 104 -22.59 -20.50 2.96
CA GLY A 104 -21.95 -20.83 4.23
C GLY A 104 -20.80 -19.89 4.61
N VAL A 105 -20.00 -19.47 3.63
CA VAL A 105 -18.89 -18.52 3.82
C VAL A 105 -19.43 -17.13 4.16
N ARG A 106 -20.50 -16.70 3.47
CA ARG A 106 -21.18 -15.42 3.75
C ARG A 106 -21.76 -15.36 5.15
N LYS A 107 -22.50 -16.39 5.56
CA LYS A 107 -23.11 -16.45 6.90
C LYS A 107 -22.06 -16.43 8.01
N TRP A 108 -20.96 -17.18 7.83
CA TRP A 108 -19.84 -17.16 8.78
C TRP A 108 -19.16 -15.79 8.84
N PHE A 109 -18.88 -15.17 7.68
CA PHE A 109 -18.23 -13.86 7.62
C PHE A 109 -19.10 -12.77 8.26
N PHE A 110 -20.38 -12.67 7.89
CA PHE A 110 -21.28 -11.69 8.47
C PHE A 110 -21.54 -11.95 9.96
N GLY A 111 -21.61 -13.22 10.40
CA GLY A 111 -21.68 -13.55 11.83
C GLY A 111 -20.42 -13.13 12.61
N LEU A 112 -19.24 -13.25 12.00
CA LEU A 112 -17.98 -12.81 12.61
C LEU A 112 -17.92 -11.27 12.69
N VAL A 113 -18.26 -10.57 11.60
CA VAL A 113 -18.29 -9.11 11.56
C VAL A 113 -19.31 -8.56 12.56
N ASP A 114 -20.53 -9.09 12.56
CA ASP A 114 -21.58 -8.68 13.51
C ASP A 114 -21.14 -8.94 14.96
N SER A 115 -20.50 -10.08 15.26
CA SER A 115 -19.97 -10.35 16.60
C SER A 115 -18.85 -9.43 17.08
N ILE A 116 -18.16 -8.73 16.17
CA ILE A 116 -17.06 -7.81 16.50
C ILE A 116 -17.60 -6.39 16.69
N TRP A 117 -18.54 -5.96 15.84
CA TRP A 117 -19.12 -4.62 15.87
C TRP A 117 -20.27 -4.48 16.88
N SER A 118 -20.99 -5.56 17.17
CA SER A 118 -22.15 -5.55 18.09
C SER A 118 -21.77 -5.75 19.57
N ARG A 119 -20.48 -5.89 19.93
CA ARG A 119 -20.04 -5.94 21.35
C ARG A 119 -20.17 -4.61 22.08
N GLU A 120 -20.31 -3.52 21.34
CA GLU A 120 -20.32 -2.16 21.88
C GLU A 120 -21.72 -1.75 22.38
N ASP A 121 -22.77 -2.26 21.72
CA ASP A 121 -24.16 -1.94 22.03
C ASP A 121 -24.65 -2.55 23.36
N VAL A 122 -24.06 -3.67 23.79
CA VAL A 122 -24.39 -4.30 25.10
C VAL A 122 -23.98 -3.40 26.28
N ARG A 123 -23.00 -2.50 26.10
CA ARG A 123 -22.55 -1.59 27.18
C ARG A 123 -23.38 -0.31 27.27
N ARG A 124 -24.25 -0.02 26.29
CA ARG A 124 -25.11 1.17 26.22
C ARG A 124 -26.59 0.88 26.48
N ARG A 125 -26.94 -0.23 27.14
CA ARG A 125 -28.26 -0.36 27.76
C ARG A 125 -28.25 0.42 29.08
N PRO A 126 -28.86 1.61 29.20
CA PRO A 126 -29.22 2.10 30.51
C PRO A 126 -30.23 1.11 31.09
N GLU A 127 -29.92 0.53 32.24
CA GLU A 127 -30.90 -0.14 33.09
C GLU A 127 -32.06 0.84 33.33
N GLY A 128 -33.18 0.63 32.64
CA GLY A 128 -34.43 1.34 32.91
C GLY A 128 -34.95 0.89 34.28
N PRO A 129 -35.23 1.81 35.22
CA PRO A 129 -35.63 1.45 36.57
C PRO A 129 -37.14 1.25 36.64
N ASP A 130 -37.65 0.15 36.10
CA ASP A 130 -39.08 -0.14 36.14
C ASP A 130 -39.38 -1.61 35.84
N ASP A 131 -38.97 -2.49 36.76
CA ASP A 131 -39.60 -3.82 36.91
C ASP A 131 -39.44 -4.39 38.33
N SER A 132 -39.66 -3.56 39.35
CA SER A 132 -39.84 -4.02 40.73
C SER A 132 -40.67 -3.04 41.55
N SER A 133 -42.00 -3.17 41.46
CA SER A 133 -42.90 -2.57 42.44
C SER A 133 -44.02 -3.55 42.79
N PRO A 134 -44.01 -4.18 43.98
CA PRO A 134 -45.14 -4.94 44.48
C PRO A 134 -46.07 -3.97 45.20
N VAL A 135 -46.97 -3.32 44.47
CA VAL A 135 -48.04 -2.51 45.08
C VAL A 135 -49.34 -3.30 45.04
N ALA A 136 -49.85 -3.58 46.24
CA ALA A 136 -51.05 -4.34 46.53
C ALA A 136 -52.29 -3.78 45.81
N ARG A 137 -53.11 -4.69 45.29
CA ARG A 137 -54.48 -4.41 44.84
C ARG A 137 -55.41 -4.41 46.06
N PRO A 138 -56.17 -3.35 46.35
CA PRO A 138 -57.31 -3.47 47.24
C PRO A 138 -58.52 -3.98 46.43
N GLY A 139 -58.94 -5.21 46.73
CA GLY A 139 -60.26 -5.73 46.40
C GLY A 139 -61.18 -5.58 47.62
N ASN A 140 -62.47 -5.35 47.33
CA ASN A 140 -63.59 -5.11 48.25
C ASN A 140 -63.73 -6.13 49.39
#